data_AF-A0A352W106-F1
#
_entry.id   AF-A0A352W106-F1
#
_cell.length_a   1.000
_cell.length_b   1.000
_cell.length_c   1.000
_cell.angle_alpha   90.00
_cell.angle_beta   90.00
_cell.angle_gamma   90.00
#
_symmetry.space_group_name_H-M   'P 1'
#
loop_
_entity.id
_entity.type
_entity.pdbx_description
1 polymer ?
#
loop_
_entity_poly.entity_id
_entity_poly.type
_entity_poly.pdbx_seq_one_letter_code
_entity_poly.pdbx_strand_id
1 'polypeptide(L)' 'MDSIVRYIAKQFYSMERVIYNEAGSTVLYKGEFKKSIKQNFETFSPTDFIAALTAHIPERHQNI' A
#
# COMPACT_ATOMS: atom_id res chain seq x y z
N MET A 1 5.25 -24.12 -2.71
CA MET A 1 5.23 -23.31 -1.47
C MET A 1 6.01 -22.01 -1.65
N ASP A 2 7.19 -22.05 -2.27
CA ASP A 2 8.01 -20.87 -2.59
C ASP A 2 7.31 -19.73 -3.35
N SER A 3 6.39 -20.03 -4.28
CA SER A 3 5.76 -19.02 -5.14
C SER A 3 4.88 -18.02 -4.38
N ILE A 4 4.05 -18.52 -3.45
CA ILE A 4 3.16 -17.67 -2.63
C ILE A 4 3.97 -16.83 -1.65
N VAL A 5 4.96 -17.43 -1.00
CA VAL A 5 5.82 -16.71 -0.05
C VAL A 5 6.58 -15.57 -0.76
N ARG A 6 7.12 -15.82 -1.96
CA ARG A 6 7.77 -14.78 -2.77
C ARG A 6 6.79 -13.72 -3.26
N TYR A 7 5.54 -14.10 -3.54
CA TYR A 7 4.51 -13.16 -3.95
C TYR A 7 4.11 -12.21 -2.81
N ILE A 8 3.91 -12.75 -1.60
CA ILE A 8 3.62 -11.95 -0.39
C ILE A 8 4.82 -11.08 0.00
N ALA A 9 6.04 -11.61 -0.09
CA ALA A 9 7.26 -10.87 0.24
C ALA A 9 7.66 -9.84 -0.84
N LYS A 10 6.98 -9.82 -1.99
CA LYS A 10 7.26 -8.84 -3.03
C LYS A 10 6.89 -7.46 -2.49
N GLN A 11 7.87 -6.58 -2.40
CA GLN A 11 7.65 -5.24 -1.88
C GLN A 11 6.89 -4.40 -2.92
N PHE A 12 5.60 -4.13 -2.67
CA PHE A 12 4.75 -3.36 -3.58
C PHE A 12 4.87 -1.84 -3.39
N TYR A 13 5.36 -1.40 -2.24
CA TYR A 13 5.44 0.01 -1.86
C TYR A 13 6.88 0.39 -1.52
N SER A 14 7.35 1.52 -2.04
CA SER A 14 8.66 2.07 -1.64
C SER A 14 8.55 2.73 -0.28
N MET A 15 9.32 2.25 0.70
CA MET A 15 9.40 2.81 2.06
C MET A 15 9.79 4.30 2.03
N GLU A 16 10.61 4.71 1.07
CA GLU A 16 11.05 6.11 0.89
C GLU A 16 9.88 7.07 0.55
N ARG A 17 8.74 6.51 0.12
CA ARG A 17 7.54 7.25 -0.26
C ARG A 17 6.48 7.28 0.84
N VAL A 18 6.72 6.59 1.97
CA VAL A 18 5.81 6.52 3.10
C VAL A 18 6.26 7.53 4.16
N ILE A 19 5.35 8.43 4.55
CA ILE A 19 5.58 9.40 5.62
C ILE A 19 4.49 9.18 6.66
N TYR A 20 4.88 8.81 7.87
CA TYR A 20 3.95 8.74 8.99
C TYR A 20 3.83 10.11 9.64
N ASN A 21 2.60 10.58 9.80
CA ASN A 21 2.29 11.82 10.49
C ASN A 21 1.68 11.49 11.87
N GLU A 22 2.49 11.66 12.91
CA GLU A 22 2.11 11.38 14.31
C GLU A 22 0.98 12.29 14.79
N ALA A 23 0.99 13.58 14.41
CA ALA A 23 0.01 14.56 14.86
C ALA A 23 -1.41 14.26 14.34
N GLY A 24 -1.50 13.68 13.14
CA GLY A 24 -2.76 13.31 12.52
C GLY A 24 -3.10 11.82 12.60
N SER A 25 -2.22 10.98 13.16
CA SER A 25 -2.31 9.52 13.05
C SER A 25 -2.60 9.04 11.63
N THR A 26 -1.95 9.65 10.63
CA THR A 26 -2.17 9.36 9.20
C THR A 26 -0.88 8.94 8.52
N VAL A 27 -1.03 8.12 7.47
CA VAL A 27 0.06 7.70 6.60
C VAL A 27 -0.09 8.44 5.28
N LEU A 28 0.90 9.22 4.89
CA LEU A 28 0.99 9.75 3.53
C LEU A 28 1.83 8.80 2.67
N TYR A 29 1.28 8.39 1.54
CA TYR A 29 2.01 7.66 0.51
C TYR A 29 2.13 8.50 -0.74
N LYS A 30 3.37 8.81 -1.16
CA LYS A 30 3.64 9.50 -2.43
C LYS A 30 3.55 8.49 -3.58
N GLY A 31 2.49 8.59 -4.36
CA GLY A 31 2.19 7.70 -5.48
C GLY A 31 2.42 8.36 -6.84
N GLU A 32 1.76 7.82 -7.86
CA GLU A 32 1.68 8.45 -9.16
C GLU A 32 0.75 9.67 -9.13
N PHE A 33 0.98 10.61 -10.05
CA PHE A 33 0.14 11.80 -10.16
C PHE A 33 -1.26 11.43 -10.66
N LYS A 34 -2.25 11.55 -9.78
CA LYS A 34 -3.67 11.39 -10.14
C LYS A 34 -4.20 12.70 -10.70
N LYS A 35 -4.41 12.74 -12.03
CA LYS A 35 -4.96 13.92 -12.75
C LYS A 35 -6.31 14.39 -12.20
N SER A 36 -7.14 13.48 -11.71
CA SER A 36 -8.49 13.77 -11.18
C SER A 36 -8.45 14.67 -9.95
N ILE A 37 -7.50 14.45 -9.05
CA ILE A 37 -7.35 15.21 -7.79
C ILE A 37 -6.15 16.16 -7.81
N LYS A 38 -5.40 16.20 -8.91
CA LYS A 38 -4.16 16.98 -9.11
C LYS A 38 -3.14 16.80 -7.98
N GLN A 39 -3.06 15.60 -7.43
CA GLN A 39 -2.16 15.25 -6.34
C GLN A 39 -1.35 14.00 -6.71
N ASN A 40 -0.13 13.93 -6.18
CA ASN A 40 0.77 12.79 -6.31
C ASN A 40 0.94 12.04 -4.98
N PHE A 41 0.01 12.23 -4.05
CA PHE A 41 0.03 11.55 -2.78
C PHE A 41 -1.38 11.14 -2.38
N GLU A 42 -1.45 10.10 -1.57
CA GLU A 42 -2.66 9.60 -0.95
C GLU A 42 -2.46 9.58 0.56
N THR A 43 -3.52 9.88 1.31
CA THR A 43 -3.49 9.89 2.76
C THR A 43 -4.38 8.76 3.25
N PHE A 44 -3.85 7.93 4.13
CA PHE A 44 -4.52 6.75 4.67
C PHE A 44 -4.56 6.83 6.20
N SER A 45 -5.55 6.19 6.81
CA SER A 45 -5.39 5.76 8.20
C SER A 45 -4.33 4.65 8.27
N PRO A 46 -3.73 4.37 9.45
CA PRO A 46 -2.73 3.31 9.57
C PRO A 46 -3.30 1.94 9.18
N THR A 47 -4.56 1.68 9.54
CA THR A 47 -5.26 0.43 9.21
C THR A 47 -5.55 0.33 7.71
N ASP A 48 -6.04 1.40 7.08
CA ASP A 48 -6.30 1.41 5.64
C ASP A 48 -5.01 1.26 4.83
N PHE A 49 -3.92 1.83 5.33
CA PHE A 49 -2.61 1.67 4.71
C PHE A 49 -2.17 0.20 4.74
N ILE A 50 -2.29 -0.48 5.88
CA ILE A 50 -1.99 -1.92 5.99
C ILE A 50 -2.90 -2.74 5.06
N ALA A 51 -4.20 -2.44 5.03
CA ALA A 51 -5.13 -3.10 4.13
C ALA A 51 -4.70 -2.92 2.66
N ALA A 52 -4.37 -1.70 2.24
CA ALA A 52 -3.88 -1.40 0.90
C ALA A 52 -2.55 -2.11 0.58
N LEU A 53 -1.61 -2.17 1.53
CA LEU A 53 -0.36 -2.94 1.38
C LEU A 53 -0.65 -4.41 1.10
N THR A 54 -1.65 -4.99 1.75
CA THR A 54 -2.00 -6.42 1.64
C THR A 54 -3.05 -6.75 0.58
N ALA A 55 -3.65 -5.75 -0.08
CA ALA A 55 -4.78 -5.94 -0.99
C ALA A 55 -4.45 -6.80 -2.23
N HIS A 56 -3.16 -6.93 -2.56
CA HIS A 56 -2.69 -7.79 -3.64
C HIS A 56 -2.68 -9.26 -3.25
N ILE A 57 -2.71 -9.61 -1.96
CA ILE A 57 -2.66 -10.99 -1.49
C ILE A 57 -3.99 -11.66 -1.87
N PRO A 58 -3.98 -12.67 -2.77
CA PRO A 58 -5.20 -13.31 -3.22
C PRO A 58 -5.86 -14.07 -2.07
N GLU A 59 -7.19 -14.14 -2.08
CA GLU A 59 -7.89 -15.02 -1.15
C GLU A 59 -7.49 -16.48 -1.39
N ARG A 60 -7.61 -17.32 -0.36
CA ARG A 60 -7.21 -18.74 -0.37
C ARG A 60 -7.77 -19.55 -1.57
N HIS A 61 -8.84 -19.08 -2.21
CA HIS A 61 -9.49 -19.74 -3.35
C HIS A 61 -9.49 -18.90 -4.65
N GLN A 62 -8.78 -17.78 -4.68
CA GLN A 62 -8.70 -16.93 -5.86
C GLN A 62 -7.62 -17.50 -6.79
N ASN A 63 -8.04 -18.11 -7.90
CA ASN A 63 -7.12 -18.61 -8.92
C ASN A 63 -6.35 -17.42 -9.53
N ILE A 64 -5.02 -17.49 -9.45
CA ILE A 64 -4.06 -16.48 -9.93
C ILE A 64 -3.49 -16.90 -11.28
#